data_AF-A0AAV0JLY4-F1
#
_entry.id   AF-A0AAV0JLY4-F1
#
_cell.length_a   1.000
_cell.length_b   1.000
_cell.length_c   1.000
_cell.angle_alpha   90.00
_cell.angle_beta   90.00
_cell.angle_gamma   90.00
#
_symmetry.space_group_name_H-M   'P 1'
#
loop_
_entity.id
_entity.type
_entity.pdbx_description
1 polymer ?
#
loop_
_entity_poly.entity_id
_entity_poly.type
_entity_poly.pdbx_seq_one_letter_code
_entity_poly.pdbx_strand_id
1 'polypeptide(L)'
;MNSCCFFVLFVLVHVALVIFVYLVYTASSQLGSPGVVYRRLMEVTSKSRTCSDPISHAGQACGPVKGNYNGSYLTMLSPGGLVFGIINIVGNFGTVFVDNGYWVSAIAARPSSTHKGYLLGGLVWFAVPFSLATSLGLGALALDLPISQAEASRGLVPPATATALMGKSGSVLLLTMLFMAVTSAGSSELIAVSSLCTYDIYRTYINPNASGKKILRVSRAVVLGFGCFMGLLAVILNKAGVSLGWMYLAMGVLIGSAVIPIAFMLLWRKANAIGAILGTVIGCVLGITTWLSVTSIEYGRIDLDTTGRNAPMLAGNLVSILTGGAVHAVCSLVWPQNYEWDTTRKITTVEKDRSELPAEEFKEEKLKRAKAWIVRWGVAFTLVIVVLWPLLSLPAKEFNLGYFTFWAVIAIAWGTIGSAVIIALPLIESWGTIRNVCLGMFTNDRLMEKLEEIDTKLQTIILTIPEAEKMYVLEKDKATAKRRETEHEA
;
A
#
# COMPACT_ATOMS: atom_id res chain seq x y z
N MET A 1 -15.19 -9.71 11.11
CA MET A 1 -15.99 -9.75 9.86
C MET A 1 -15.37 -8.94 8.73
N ASN A 2 -14.89 -7.70 8.99
CA ASN A 2 -14.25 -6.87 7.96
C ASN A 2 -13.02 -7.51 7.29
N SER A 3 -12.12 -8.15 8.04
CA SER A 3 -10.88 -8.74 7.48
C SER A 3 -11.12 -9.87 6.47
N CYS A 4 -12.24 -10.60 6.57
CA CYS A 4 -12.57 -11.68 5.62
C CYS A 4 -13.00 -11.09 4.26
N CYS A 5 -13.73 -9.98 4.28
CA CYS A 5 -14.14 -9.29 3.06
C CYS A 5 -12.92 -8.74 2.31
N PHE A 6 -12.00 -8.08 3.02
CA PHE A 6 -10.73 -7.61 2.45
C PHE A 6 -9.92 -8.73 1.80
N PHE A 7 -9.78 -9.87 2.48
CA PHE A 7 -9.04 -11.01 1.93
C PHE A 7 -9.60 -11.48 0.58
N VAL A 8 -10.93 -11.60 0.45
CA VAL A 8 -11.58 -11.99 -0.80
C VAL A 8 -11.30 -10.99 -1.93
N LEU A 9 -11.29 -9.68 -1.63
CA LEU A 9 -10.94 -8.64 -2.60
C LEU A 9 -9.52 -8.84 -3.16
N PHE A 10 -8.55 -9.10 -2.28
CA PHE A 10 -7.16 -9.33 -2.69
C PHE A 10 -6.98 -10.63 -3.48
N VAL A 11 -7.68 -11.70 -3.11
CA VAL A 11 -7.65 -12.97 -3.86
C VAL A 11 -8.08 -12.74 -5.30
N LEU A 12 -9.19 -12.03 -5.53
CA LEU A 12 -9.68 -11.75 -6.88
C LEU A 12 -8.67 -10.95 -7.72
N VAL A 13 -8.03 -9.95 -7.12
CA VAL A 13 -7.01 -9.13 -7.79
C VAL A 13 -5.83 -9.99 -8.25
N HIS A 14 -5.33 -10.88 -7.38
CA HIS A 14 -4.17 -11.72 -7.66
C HIS A 14 -4.48 -12.85 -8.63
N VAL A 15 -5.68 -13.44 -8.54
CA VAL A 15 -6.16 -14.42 -9.53
C VAL A 15 -6.26 -13.79 -10.91
N ALA A 16 -6.86 -12.60 -11.02
CA ALA A 16 -6.93 -11.87 -12.29
C ALA A 16 -5.54 -11.54 -12.84
N LEU A 17 -4.61 -11.11 -11.97
CA LEU A 17 -3.23 -10.85 -12.35
C LEU A 17 -2.55 -12.09 -12.96
N VAL A 18 -2.64 -13.24 -12.28
CA VAL A 18 -2.03 -14.49 -12.77
C VAL A 18 -2.65 -14.89 -14.11
N ILE A 19 -3.98 -14.79 -14.25
CA ILE A 19 -4.68 -15.06 -15.51
C ILE A 19 -4.09 -14.20 -16.65
N PHE A 20 -3.98 -12.88 -16.46
CA PHE A 20 -3.47 -11.99 -17.51
C PHE A 20 -2.02 -12.26 -17.89
N VAL A 21 -1.18 -12.57 -16.89
CA VAL A 21 0.24 -12.84 -17.12
C VAL A 21 0.44 -14.13 -17.92
N TYR A 22 -0.25 -15.22 -17.55
CA TYR A 22 -0.21 -16.46 -18.31
C TYR A 22 -0.89 -16.32 -19.68
N LEU A 23 -1.96 -15.54 -19.78
CA LEU A 23 -2.61 -15.29 -21.06
C LEU A 23 -1.64 -14.67 -22.08
N VAL A 24 -0.90 -13.64 -21.68
CA VAL A 24 0.06 -12.96 -22.57
C VAL A 24 1.24 -13.86 -22.94
N TYR A 25 1.77 -14.62 -21.97
CA TYR A 25 3.03 -15.33 -22.16
C TYR A 25 2.93 -16.84 -22.41
N THR A 26 1.75 -17.46 -22.29
CA THR A 26 1.63 -18.91 -22.44
C THR A 26 0.41 -19.40 -23.21
N ALA A 27 -0.73 -18.69 -23.16
CA ALA A 27 -2.01 -19.26 -23.59
C ALA A 27 -2.68 -18.56 -24.78
N SER A 28 -2.52 -17.25 -24.95
CA SER A 28 -3.23 -16.52 -26.01
C SER A 28 -2.79 -16.95 -27.41
N SER A 29 -3.73 -17.08 -28.35
CA SER A 29 -3.42 -17.32 -29.76
C SER A 29 -2.68 -16.16 -30.43
N GLN A 30 -2.82 -14.93 -29.93
CA GLN A 30 -2.20 -13.74 -30.52
C GLN A 30 -0.78 -13.47 -29.99
N LEU A 31 -0.56 -13.64 -28.68
CA LEU A 31 0.72 -13.45 -28.02
C LEU A 31 1.32 -14.79 -27.57
N GLY A 32 0.77 -15.43 -26.53
CA GLY A 32 0.96 -16.86 -26.21
C GLY A 32 2.37 -17.35 -25.89
N SER A 33 3.41 -16.54 -26.06
CA SER A 33 4.80 -16.89 -25.76
C SER A 33 5.65 -15.62 -25.65
N PRO A 34 6.71 -15.60 -24.81
CA PRO A 34 7.65 -14.49 -24.77
C PRO A 34 8.29 -14.23 -26.13
N GLY A 35 8.53 -15.27 -26.94
CA GLY A 35 9.15 -15.12 -28.26
C GLY A 35 8.24 -14.49 -29.32
N VAL A 36 6.93 -14.66 -29.23
CA VAL A 36 5.99 -13.93 -30.10
C VAL A 36 5.91 -12.46 -29.65
N VAL A 37 5.78 -12.20 -28.35
CA VAL A 37 5.76 -10.83 -27.81
C VAL A 37 7.03 -10.07 -28.22
N TYR A 38 8.21 -10.69 -28.04
CA TYR A 38 9.50 -10.16 -28.49
C TYR A 38 9.50 -9.78 -29.97
N ARG A 39 9.13 -10.73 -30.85
CA ARG A 39 9.14 -10.51 -32.29
C ARG A 39 8.20 -9.39 -32.70
N ARG A 40 7.01 -9.31 -32.10
CA ARG A 40 6.05 -8.24 -32.39
C ARG A 40 6.54 -6.87 -31.88
N LEU A 41 7.18 -6.80 -30.72
CA LEU A 41 7.79 -5.55 -30.23
C LEU A 41 8.93 -5.08 -31.14
N MET A 42 9.76 -6.01 -31.62
CA MET A 42 10.79 -5.70 -32.62
C MET A 42 10.16 -5.24 -33.95
N GLU A 43 9.08 -5.88 -34.38
CA GLU A 43 8.34 -5.48 -35.58
C GLU A 43 7.82 -4.04 -35.44
N VAL A 44 7.17 -3.72 -34.32
CA VAL A 44 6.69 -2.36 -34.03
C VAL A 44 7.84 -1.35 -33.97
N THR A 45 8.98 -1.72 -33.39
CA THR A 45 10.18 -0.85 -33.37
C THR A 45 10.74 -0.62 -34.77
N SER A 46 10.75 -1.66 -35.61
CA SER A 46 11.30 -1.62 -36.98
C SER A 46 10.39 -0.89 -37.98
N LYS A 47 9.10 -0.74 -37.65
CA LYS A 47 8.18 0.07 -38.43
C LYS A 47 8.63 1.52 -38.32
N SER A 48 9.27 2.02 -39.37
CA SER A 48 9.51 3.45 -39.60
C SER A 48 8.20 4.14 -39.95
N ARG A 49 7.22 4.11 -39.03
CA ARG A 49 6.08 5.01 -39.08
C ARG A 49 6.64 6.38 -38.73
N THR A 50 6.98 7.15 -39.74
CA THR A 50 6.95 8.61 -39.58
C THR A 50 5.57 8.92 -39.02
N CYS A 51 5.43 9.67 -37.93
CA CYS A 51 4.10 10.10 -37.41
C CYS A 51 3.30 10.96 -38.42
N SER A 52 3.77 11.03 -39.67
CA SER A 52 3.27 11.69 -40.87
C SER A 52 2.51 10.73 -41.78
N ASP A 53 2.83 9.43 -41.76
CA ASP A 53 2.05 8.40 -42.48
C ASP A 53 0.67 8.27 -41.82
N PRO A 54 -0.38 7.89 -42.57
CA PRO A 54 -1.71 7.74 -41.98
C PRO A 54 -1.67 6.63 -40.93
N ILE A 55 -1.56 7.07 -39.68
CA ILE A 55 -1.73 6.26 -38.49
C ILE A 55 -3.15 5.67 -38.59
N SER A 56 -3.33 4.42 -38.20
CA SER A 56 -4.67 3.80 -38.17
C SER A 56 -5.69 4.74 -37.52
N HIS A 57 -5.27 5.46 -36.47
CA HIS A 57 -6.00 6.58 -35.86
C HIS A 57 -5.04 7.63 -35.27
N ALA A 58 -5.46 8.90 -35.17
CA ALA A 58 -4.64 9.98 -34.62
C ALA A 58 -4.15 9.69 -33.18
N GLY A 59 -2.84 9.73 -32.95
CA GLY A 59 -2.23 9.63 -31.62
C GLY A 59 -1.73 8.24 -31.17
N GLN A 60 -1.71 7.23 -32.06
CA GLN A 60 -1.09 5.92 -31.81
C GLN A 60 0.45 6.04 -31.68
N ALA A 61 1.07 5.18 -30.86
CA ALA A 61 2.52 5.09 -30.78
C ALA A 61 3.12 4.69 -32.14
N CYS A 62 3.99 5.53 -32.67
CA CYS A 62 4.55 5.39 -34.01
C CYS A 62 6.02 4.93 -33.92
N GLY A 63 6.26 3.64 -34.12
CA GLY A 63 7.60 3.14 -34.35
C GLY A 63 8.53 3.25 -33.13
N PRO A 64 9.82 3.61 -33.33
CA PRO A 64 10.81 3.66 -32.27
C PRO A 64 10.55 4.74 -31.21
N VAL A 65 10.85 4.44 -29.95
CA VAL A 65 10.67 5.37 -28.83
C VAL A 65 11.83 6.35 -28.73
N LYS A 66 11.56 7.64 -28.91
CA LYS A 66 12.57 8.70 -28.79
C LYS A 66 13.22 8.68 -27.40
N GLY A 67 14.56 8.58 -27.38
CA GLY A 67 15.38 8.57 -26.16
C GLY A 67 15.75 7.17 -25.65
N ASN A 68 15.06 6.11 -26.07
CA ASN A 68 15.48 4.75 -25.79
C ASN A 68 16.69 4.36 -26.66
N TYR A 69 17.54 3.45 -26.16
CA TYR A 69 18.63 2.87 -26.95
C TYR A 69 18.09 2.21 -28.23
N ASN A 70 18.58 2.66 -29.39
CA ASN A 70 18.08 2.30 -30.73
C ASN A 70 16.56 2.49 -30.93
N GLY A 71 15.90 3.27 -30.07
CA GLY A 71 14.44 3.39 -30.07
C GLY A 71 13.68 2.14 -29.64
N SER A 72 14.38 1.13 -29.10
CA SER A 72 13.80 -0.17 -28.76
C SER A 72 12.87 -0.08 -27.54
N TYR A 73 11.79 -0.87 -27.55
CA TYR A 73 10.96 -1.11 -26.36
C TYR A 73 11.62 -2.11 -25.38
N LEU A 74 12.68 -2.79 -25.83
CA LEU A 74 13.33 -3.90 -25.14
C LEU A 74 14.68 -3.45 -24.55
N THR A 75 14.67 -2.35 -23.80
CA THR A 75 15.90 -1.80 -23.21
C THR A 75 15.62 -1.14 -21.86
N MET A 76 16.60 -1.23 -20.96
CA MET A 76 16.66 -0.45 -19.72
C MET A 76 17.43 0.87 -19.88
N LEU A 77 18.07 1.09 -21.04
CA LEU A 77 18.71 2.35 -21.40
C LEU A 77 17.66 3.34 -21.91
N SER A 78 16.85 3.86 -20.98
CA SER A 78 15.83 4.88 -21.23
C SER A 78 15.98 6.03 -20.23
N PRO A 79 16.47 7.22 -20.66
CA PRO A 79 16.54 8.40 -19.80
C PRO A 79 15.16 8.80 -19.25
N GLY A 80 14.12 8.69 -20.08
CA GLY A 80 12.74 8.94 -19.66
C GLY A 80 12.26 7.96 -18.59
N GLY A 81 12.57 6.67 -18.75
CA GLY A 81 12.29 5.64 -17.76
C GLY A 81 13.03 5.86 -16.44
N LEU A 82 14.30 6.29 -16.50
CA LEU A 82 15.09 6.62 -15.30
C LEU A 82 14.51 7.83 -14.55
N VAL A 83 14.18 8.91 -15.26
CA VAL A 83 13.56 10.10 -14.67
C VAL A 83 12.23 9.74 -14.02
N PHE A 84 11.37 9.00 -14.73
CA PHE A 84 10.11 8.52 -14.18
C PHE A 84 10.34 7.64 -12.93
N GLY A 85 11.33 6.75 -12.95
CA GLY A 85 11.71 5.92 -11.80
C GLY A 85 12.10 6.74 -10.58
N ILE A 86 12.90 7.81 -10.75
CA ILE A 86 13.30 8.70 -9.66
C ILE A 86 12.07 9.43 -9.08
N ILE A 87 11.23 10.00 -9.94
CA ILE A 87 9.98 10.67 -9.49
C ILE A 87 9.12 9.69 -8.70
N ASN A 88 9.00 8.46 -9.20
CA ASN A 88 8.18 7.42 -8.60
C ASN A 88 8.71 6.97 -7.23
N ILE A 89 10.04 6.86 -7.06
CA ILE A 89 10.66 6.57 -5.77
C ILE A 89 10.34 7.67 -4.76
N VAL A 90 10.54 8.94 -5.14
CA VAL A 90 10.28 10.08 -4.25
C VAL A 90 8.80 10.17 -3.88
N GLY A 91 7.92 10.04 -4.87
CA GLY A 91 6.47 10.08 -4.67
C GLY A 91 5.98 8.98 -3.74
N ASN A 92 6.44 7.73 -3.93
CA ASN A 92 6.01 6.62 -3.08
C ASN A 92 6.58 6.68 -1.66
N PHE A 93 7.75 7.30 -1.44
CA PHE A 93 8.17 7.60 -0.07
C PHE A 93 7.17 8.50 0.63
N GLY A 94 6.67 9.52 -0.08
CA GLY A 94 5.57 10.36 0.39
C GLY A 94 4.34 9.54 0.77
N THR A 95 3.86 8.71 -0.14
CA THR A 95 2.62 7.93 0.08
C THR A 95 2.74 6.90 1.19
N VAL A 96 3.93 6.38 1.50
CA VAL A 96 4.09 5.39 2.57
C VAL A 96 4.38 6.05 3.93
N PHE A 97 5.22 7.08 3.97
CA PHE A 97 5.61 7.71 5.24
C PHE A 97 4.54 8.66 5.79
N VAL A 98 3.82 9.35 4.90
CA VAL A 98 2.87 10.41 5.28
C VAL A 98 1.45 9.87 5.41
N ASP A 99 1.19 8.66 4.90
CA ASP A 99 -0.13 8.03 5.01
C ASP A 99 -0.32 7.31 6.35
N ASN A 100 -1.28 7.80 7.12
CA ASN A 100 -1.67 7.25 8.40
C ASN A 100 -2.25 5.82 8.31
N GLY A 101 -2.79 5.41 7.15
CA GLY A 101 -3.30 4.06 6.92
C GLY A 101 -2.26 2.99 7.21
N TYR A 102 -1.03 3.17 6.71
CA TYR A 102 0.08 2.26 7.01
C TYR A 102 0.43 2.26 8.50
N TRP A 103 0.48 3.41 9.15
CA TRP A 103 0.85 3.50 10.57
C TRP A 103 -0.16 2.81 11.49
N VAL A 104 -1.45 3.04 11.26
CA VAL A 104 -2.53 2.42 12.05
C VAL A 104 -2.50 0.90 11.89
N SER A 105 -2.28 0.39 10.67
CA SER A 105 -2.11 -1.05 10.44
C SER A 105 -0.86 -1.61 11.11
N ALA A 106 0.27 -0.90 11.10
CA ALA A 106 1.50 -1.33 11.76
C ALA A 106 1.34 -1.46 13.28
N ILE A 107 0.70 -0.46 13.90
CA ILE A 107 0.51 -0.36 15.36
C ILE A 107 -0.49 -1.42 15.84
N ALA A 108 -1.50 -1.76 15.03
CA ALA A 108 -2.46 -2.80 15.35
C ALA A 108 -1.89 -4.23 15.27
N ALA A 109 -0.75 -4.43 14.58
CA ALA A 109 -0.14 -5.73 14.36
C ALA A 109 0.88 -6.13 15.45
N ARG A 110 1.13 -7.44 15.60
CA ARG A 110 2.13 -7.96 16.55
C ARG A 110 3.54 -7.54 16.12
N PRO A 111 4.38 -6.93 16.99
CA PRO A 111 5.73 -6.50 16.61
C PRO A 111 6.59 -7.60 15.95
N SER A 112 6.48 -8.84 16.43
CA SER A 112 7.19 -10.01 15.88
C SER A 112 6.76 -10.39 14.45
N SER A 113 5.53 -10.06 14.04
CA SER A 113 5.02 -10.27 12.69
C SER A 113 5.17 -9.04 11.81
N THR A 114 5.01 -7.84 12.36
CA THR A 114 5.01 -6.56 11.61
C THR A 114 6.26 -6.40 10.77
N HIS A 115 7.46 -6.53 11.34
CA HIS A 115 8.71 -6.30 10.60
C HIS A 115 8.91 -7.28 9.44
N LYS A 116 8.47 -8.54 9.56
CA LYS A 116 8.53 -9.53 8.48
C LYS A 116 7.45 -9.27 7.43
N GLY A 117 6.24 -8.94 7.88
CA GLY A 117 5.10 -8.63 7.04
C GLY A 117 5.35 -7.43 6.14
N TYR A 118 5.94 -6.35 6.67
CA TYR A 118 6.29 -5.16 5.86
C TYR A 118 7.31 -5.48 4.77
N LEU A 119 8.33 -6.31 5.09
CA LEU A 119 9.36 -6.65 4.12
C LEU A 119 8.84 -7.57 3.02
N LEU A 120 8.08 -8.60 3.41
CA LEU A 120 7.43 -9.51 2.48
C LEU A 120 6.39 -8.79 1.63
N GLY A 121 5.59 -7.93 2.25
CA GLY A 121 4.62 -7.06 1.59
C GLY A 121 5.27 -6.20 0.53
N GLY A 122 6.40 -5.55 0.83
CA GLY A 122 7.17 -4.77 -0.15
C GLY A 122 7.69 -5.61 -1.33
N LEU A 123 8.21 -6.82 -1.06
CA LEU A 123 8.72 -7.73 -2.09
C LEU A 123 7.61 -8.23 -3.03
N VAL A 124 6.45 -8.56 -2.47
CA VAL A 124 5.31 -9.03 -3.26
C VAL A 124 4.60 -7.87 -3.96
N TRP A 125 4.57 -6.68 -3.34
CA TRP A 125 3.97 -5.50 -3.96
C TRP A 125 4.62 -5.18 -5.29
N PHE A 126 5.95 -5.30 -5.41
CA PHE A 126 6.66 -5.09 -6.68
C PHE A 126 6.22 -6.06 -7.79
N ALA A 127 5.82 -7.29 -7.44
CA ALA A 127 5.37 -8.29 -8.40
C ALA A 127 4.15 -7.81 -9.20
N VAL A 128 3.23 -7.10 -8.55
CA VAL A 128 1.96 -6.67 -9.15
C VAL A 128 2.18 -5.71 -10.34
N PRO A 129 2.79 -4.51 -10.16
CA PRO A 129 3.02 -3.59 -11.25
C PRO A 129 4.05 -4.15 -12.25
N PHE A 130 5.06 -4.89 -11.79
CA PHE A 130 6.05 -5.49 -12.69
C PHE A 130 5.40 -6.47 -13.67
N SER A 131 4.61 -7.42 -13.17
CA SER A 131 3.95 -8.42 -13.99
C SER A 131 2.87 -7.82 -14.88
N LEU A 132 2.08 -6.84 -14.41
CA LEU A 132 1.03 -6.19 -15.22
C LEU A 132 1.61 -5.26 -16.29
N ALA A 133 2.64 -4.48 -15.99
CA ALA A 133 3.31 -3.62 -16.97
C ALA A 133 3.99 -4.47 -18.06
N THR A 134 4.68 -5.53 -17.64
CA THR A 134 5.38 -6.44 -18.55
C THR A 134 4.39 -7.25 -19.40
N SER A 135 3.25 -7.69 -18.85
CA SER A 135 2.23 -8.43 -19.61
C SER A 135 1.28 -7.53 -20.40
N LEU A 136 0.36 -6.81 -19.73
CA LEU A 136 -0.68 -6.02 -20.39
C LEU A 136 -0.12 -4.74 -21.01
N GLY A 137 0.87 -4.09 -20.39
CA GLY A 137 1.50 -2.88 -20.95
C GLY A 137 2.25 -3.16 -22.25
N LEU A 138 3.22 -4.09 -22.22
CA LEU A 138 3.92 -4.50 -23.45
C LEU A 138 3.02 -5.27 -24.41
N GLY A 139 2.01 -5.99 -23.90
CA GLY A 139 1.01 -6.68 -24.72
C GLY A 139 0.23 -5.72 -25.61
N ALA A 140 -0.15 -4.54 -25.11
CA ALA A 140 -0.79 -3.49 -25.90
C ALA A 140 0.07 -3.06 -27.09
N LEU A 141 1.37 -2.86 -26.84
CA LEU A 141 2.36 -2.47 -27.84
C LEU A 141 2.62 -3.61 -28.84
N ALA A 142 2.78 -4.85 -28.35
CA ALA A 142 2.99 -6.02 -29.20
C ALA A 142 1.78 -6.32 -30.10
N LEU A 143 0.57 -6.02 -29.65
CA LEU A 143 -0.64 -6.13 -30.48
C LEU A 143 -0.85 -4.92 -31.39
N ASP A 144 -0.04 -3.87 -31.27
CA ASP A 144 -0.16 -2.60 -32.00
C ASP A 144 -1.58 -2.02 -31.89
N LEU A 145 -2.14 -2.06 -30.67
CA LEU A 145 -3.51 -1.60 -30.41
C LEU A 145 -3.65 -0.10 -30.70
N PRO A 146 -4.79 0.35 -31.25
CA PRO A 146 -5.04 1.74 -31.60
C PRO A 146 -5.38 2.56 -30.34
N ILE A 147 -4.41 2.75 -29.45
CA ILE A 147 -4.57 3.49 -28.20
C ILE A 147 -3.91 4.86 -28.39
N SER A 148 -4.71 5.92 -28.25
CA SER A 148 -4.19 7.29 -28.28
C SER A 148 -3.42 7.62 -27.00
N GLN A 149 -2.51 8.60 -27.07
CA GLN A 149 -1.81 9.12 -25.89
C GLN A 149 -2.78 9.57 -24.78
N ALA A 150 -3.93 10.16 -25.14
CA ALA A 150 -4.94 10.60 -24.19
C ALA A 150 -5.66 9.43 -23.49
N GLU A 151 -5.89 8.31 -24.17
CA GLU A 151 -6.44 7.09 -23.58
C GLU A 151 -5.43 6.38 -22.70
N ALA A 152 -4.16 6.32 -23.14
CA ALA A 152 -3.08 5.78 -22.33
C ALA A 152 -2.91 6.56 -21.01
N SER A 153 -2.95 7.90 -21.09
CA SER A 153 -2.87 8.79 -19.92
C SER A 153 -4.06 8.67 -18.97
N ARG A 154 -5.21 8.19 -19.47
CA ARG A 154 -6.41 7.86 -18.67
C ARG A 154 -6.36 6.45 -18.07
N GLY A 155 -5.28 5.70 -18.27
CA GLY A 155 -5.10 4.35 -17.72
C GLY A 155 -5.83 3.26 -18.50
N LEU A 156 -6.18 3.50 -19.78
CA LEU A 156 -6.96 2.56 -20.59
C LEU A 156 -6.12 1.46 -21.28
N VAL A 157 -4.79 1.46 -21.09
CA VAL A 157 -3.89 0.45 -21.71
C VAL A 157 -4.19 -0.99 -21.25
N PRO A 158 -4.26 -1.29 -19.93
CA PRO A 158 -4.58 -2.64 -19.50
C PRO A 158 -5.99 -3.10 -19.94
N PRO A 159 -7.06 -2.26 -19.85
CA PRO A 159 -8.38 -2.63 -20.37
C PRO A 159 -8.42 -2.92 -21.86
N ALA A 160 -7.74 -2.13 -22.68
CA ALA A 160 -7.66 -2.35 -24.12
C ALA A 160 -7.01 -3.71 -24.43
N THR A 161 -5.92 -4.03 -23.73
CA THR A 161 -5.19 -5.29 -23.92
C THR A 161 -6.00 -6.50 -23.45
N ALA A 162 -6.64 -6.41 -22.29
CA ALA A 162 -7.53 -7.47 -21.79
C ALA A 162 -8.69 -7.73 -22.76
N THR A 163 -9.25 -6.68 -23.35
CA THR A 163 -10.32 -6.78 -24.36
C THR A 163 -9.82 -7.41 -25.65
N ALA A 164 -8.63 -7.03 -26.13
CA ALA A 164 -8.06 -7.60 -27.34
C ALA A 164 -7.75 -9.10 -27.22
N LEU A 165 -7.38 -9.56 -26.02
CA LEU A 165 -6.97 -10.94 -25.77
C LEU A 165 -8.14 -11.88 -25.37
N MET A 166 -9.14 -11.40 -24.63
CA MET A 166 -10.25 -12.22 -24.09
C MET A 166 -11.66 -11.72 -24.49
N GLY A 167 -11.74 -10.69 -25.33
CA GLY A 167 -12.99 -10.03 -25.64
C GLY A 167 -13.66 -9.42 -24.39
N LYS A 168 -15.00 -9.43 -24.38
CA LYS A 168 -15.82 -8.85 -23.29
C LYS A 168 -15.48 -9.44 -21.90
N SER A 169 -15.10 -10.72 -21.85
CA SER A 169 -14.77 -11.39 -20.57
C SER A 169 -13.52 -10.79 -19.91
N GLY A 170 -12.51 -10.41 -20.70
CA GLY A 170 -11.30 -9.76 -20.20
C GLY A 170 -11.57 -8.37 -19.64
N SER A 171 -12.42 -7.59 -20.31
CA SER A 171 -12.82 -6.26 -19.83
C SER A 171 -13.56 -6.35 -18.50
N VAL A 172 -14.49 -7.32 -18.36
CA VAL A 172 -15.23 -7.55 -17.12
C VAL A 172 -14.31 -8.01 -15.99
N LEU A 173 -13.37 -8.93 -16.28
CA LEU A 173 -12.39 -9.38 -15.28
C LEU A 173 -11.52 -8.23 -14.79
N LEU A 174 -11.01 -7.39 -15.70
CA LEU A 174 -10.17 -6.25 -15.31
C LEU A 174 -10.97 -5.17 -14.58
N LEU A 175 -12.19 -4.87 -15.02
CA LEU A 175 -13.07 -3.93 -14.31
C LEU A 175 -13.38 -4.44 -12.89
N THR A 176 -13.63 -5.74 -12.74
CA THR A 176 -13.84 -6.36 -11.43
C THR A 176 -12.60 -6.23 -10.56
N MET A 177 -11.43 -6.59 -11.09
CA MET A 177 -10.14 -6.43 -10.40
C MET A 177 -9.91 -4.98 -9.95
N LEU A 178 -10.13 -4.01 -10.84
CA LEU A 178 -9.97 -2.59 -10.53
C LEU A 178 -10.96 -2.13 -9.46
N PHE A 179 -12.24 -2.52 -9.57
CA PHE A 179 -13.27 -2.18 -8.60
C PHE A 179 -12.94 -2.72 -7.21
N MET A 180 -12.49 -3.98 -7.12
CA MET A 180 -12.09 -4.59 -5.85
C MET A 180 -10.85 -3.91 -5.25
N ALA A 181 -9.85 -3.58 -6.08
CA ALA A 181 -8.65 -2.88 -5.64
C ALA A 181 -8.95 -1.47 -5.11
N VAL A 182 -9.73 -0.67 -5.86
CA VAL A 182 -10.09 0.70 -5.48
C VAL A 182 -11.00 0.72 -4.24
N THR A 183 -11.96 -0.21 -4.15
CA THR A 183 -12.86 -0.29 -2.98
C THR A 183 -12.07 -0.66 -1.72
N SER A 184 -11.14 -1.60 -1.83
CA SER A 184 -10.25 -1.99 -0.73
C SER A 184 -9.43 -0.78 -0.26
N ALA A 185 -8.66 -0.16 -1.15
CA ALA A 185 -7.81 0.98 -0.81
C ALA A 185 -8.63 2.17 -0.27
N GLY A 186 -9.72 2.54 -0.95
CA GLY A 186 -10.57 3.66 -0.56
C GLY A 186 -11.18 3.49 0.83
N SER A 187 -11.55 2.27 1.22
CA SER A 187 -12.07 2.01 2.57
C SER A 187 -11.00 2.17 3.66
N SER A 188 -9.75 1.77 3.40
CA SER A 188 -8.62 1.99 4.32
C SER A 188 -8.30 3.48 4.47
N GLU A 189 -8.27 4.23 3.37
CA GLU A 189 -8.03 5.68 3.39
C GLU A 189 -9.13 6.44 4.14
N LEU A 190 -10.40 6.07 3.94
CA LEU A 190 -11.53 6.66 4.66
C LEU A 190 -11.39 6.47 6.19
N ILE A 191 -10.94 5.29 6.61
CA ILE A 191 -10.69 5.00 8.03
C ILE A 191 -9.48 5.80 8.52
N ALA A 192 -8.41 5.88 7.73
CA ALA A 192 -7.21 6.65 8.07
C ALA A 192 -7.56 8.13 8.32
N VAL A 193 -8.26 8.78 7.39
CA VAL A 193 -8.69 10.18 7.53
C VAL A 193 -9.67 10.35 8.69
N SER A 194 -10.62 9.43 8.86
CA SER A 194 -11.53 9.44 10.00
C SER A 194 -10.80 9.37 11.34
N SER A 195 -9.76 8.55 11.44
CA SER A 195 -8.95 8.44 12.66
C SER A 195 -8.17 9.72 12.95
N LEU A 196 -7.60 10.38 11.94
CA LEU A 196 -6.95 11.69 12.09
C LEU A 196 -7.94 12.74 12.61
N CYS A 197 -9.10 12.86 11.98
CA CYS A 197 -10.11 13.84 12.42
C CYS A 197 -10.66 13.54 13.81
N THR A 198 -10.78 12.26 14.20
CA THR A 198 -11.36 11.89 15.49
C THR A 198 -10.37 11.92 16.65
N TYR A 199 -9.17 11.39 16.47
CA TYR A 199 -8.17 11.35 17.53
C TYR A 199 -7.33 12.63 17.56
N ASP A 200 -6.85 13.10 16.41
CA ASP A 200 -5.90 14.20 16.39
C ASP A 200 -6.59 15.57 16.45
N ILE A 201 -7.79 15.70 15.89
CA ILE A 201 -8.56 16.96 15.92
C ILE A 201 -9.61 16.93 17.03
N TYR A 202 -10.61 16.05 16.92
CA TYR A 202 -11.76 16.08 17.80
C TYR A 202 -11.40 15.75 19.24
N ARG A 203 -10.70 14.64 19.50
CA ARG A 203 -10.32 14.27 20.86
C ARG A 203 -9.27 15.22 21.42
N THR A 204 -8.21 15.54 20.69
CA THR A 204 -7.14 16.38 21.23
C THR A 204 -7.58 17.82 21.54
N TYR A 205 -8.35 18.46 20.64
CA TYR A 205 -8.64 19.89 20.76
C TYR A 205 -10.10 20.23 21.08
N ILE A 206 -11.06 19.40 20.69
CA ILE A 206 -12.51 19.73 20.84
C ILE A 206 -13.09 19.08 22.11
N ASN A 207 -12.81 17.80 22.35
CA ASN A 207 -13.33 17.05 23.49
C ASN A 207 -12.33 15.99 24.00
N PRO A 208 -11.36 16.38 24.85
CA PRO A 208 -10.35 15.48 25.43
C PRO A 208 -10.92 14.27 26.17
N ASN A 209 -12.10 14.43 26.75
CA ASN A 209 -12.78 13.41 27.57
C ASN A 209 -13.85 12.65 26.77
N ALA A 210 -13.80 12.66 25.43
CA ALA A 210 -14.76 11.94 24.60
C ALA A 210 -14.73 10.43 24.89
N SER A 211 -15.91 9.86 25.18
CA SER A 211 -16.06 8.41 25.34
C SER A 211 -16.00 7.68 24.01
N GLY A 212 -15.64 6.38 24.01
CA GLY A 212 -15.54 5.57 22.79
C GLY A 212 -16.80 5.59 21.92
N LYS A 213 -18.00 5.58 22.54
CA LYS A 213 -19.28 5.71 21.80
C LYS A 213 -19.41 7.03 21.05
N LYS A 214 -18.94 8.15 21.63
CA LYS A 214 -18.94 9.47 20.97
C LYS A 214 -17.90 9.51 19.84
N ILE A 215 -16.71 8.97 20.08
CA ILE A 215 -15.64 8.88 19.07
C ILE A 215 -16.11 8.09 17.85
N LEU A 216 -16.73 6.93 18.05
CA LEU A 216 -17.28 6.11 16.94
C LEU A 216 -18.37 6.84 16.15
N ARG A 217 -19.22 7.63 16.83
CA ARG A 217 -20.25 8.43 16.14
C ARG A 217 -19.64 9.51 15.26
N VAL A 218 -18.65 10.25 15.78
CA VAL A 218 -17.92 11.27 15.01
C VAL A 218 -17.15 10.62 13.87
N SER A 219 -16.49 9.48 14.12
CA SER A 219 -15.76 8.73 13.09
C SER A 219 -16.65 8.39 11.90
N ARG A 220 -17.83 7.82 12.14
CA ARG A 220 -18.80 7.49 11.08
C ARG A 220 -19.29 8.72 10.32
N ALA A 221 -19.51 9.84 11.01
CA ALA A 221 -19.90 11.09 10.37
C ALA A 221 -18.77 11.63 9.47
N VAL A 222 -17.51 11.57 9.91
CA VAL A 222 -16.35 11.96 9.11
C VAL A 222 -16.18 11.06 7.90
N VAL A 223 -16.32 9.73 8.05
CA VAL A 223 -16.24 8.78 6.92
C VAL A 223 -17.26 9.16 5.84
N LEU A 224 -18.51 9.41 6.23
CA LEU A 224 -19.56 9.79 5.28
C LEU A 224 -19.25 11.15 4.62
N GLY A 225 -18.93 12.17 5.42
CA GLY A 225 -18.65 13.52 4.92
C GLY A 225 -17.44 13.57 3.99
N PHE A 226 -16.33 12.94 4.39
CA PHE A 226 -15.11 12.89 3.58
C PHE A 226 -15.28 12.02 2.33
N GLY A 227 -16.03 10.91 2.42
CA GLY A 227 -16.37 10.11 1.25
C GLY A 227 -17.18 10.88 0.20
N CYS A 228 -18.20 11.64 0.62
CA CYS A 228 -18.94 12.53 -0.26
C CYS A 228 -18.05 13.62 -0.88
N PHE A 229 -17.17 14.23 -0.07
CA PHE A 229 -16.22 15.24 -0.54
C PHE A 229 -15.25 14.67 -1.58
N MET A 230 -14.65 13.51 -1.34
CA MET A 230 -13.76 12.84 -2.30
C MET A 230 -14.49 12.49 -3.60
N GLY A 231 -15.73 12.00 -3.52
CA GLY A 231 -16.54 11.72 -4.71
C GLY A 231 -16.79 12.98 -5.54
N LEU A 232 -17.13 14.09 -4.89
CA LEU A 232 -17.30 15.39 -5.56
C LEU A 232 -15.99 15.88 -6.18
N LEU A 233 -14.88 15.82 -5.42
CA LEU A 233 -13.57 16.23 -5.88
C LEU A 233 -13.10 15.40 -7.08
N ALA A 234 -13.33 14.09 -7.08
CA ALA A 234 -13.00 13.20 -8.19
C ALA A 234 -13.75 13.58 -9.48
N VAL A 235 -15.03 13.94 -9.38
CA VAL A 235 -15.82 14.44 -10.53
C VAL A 235 -15.27 15.77 -11.05
N ILE A 236 -14.91 16.70 -10.16
CA ILE A 236 -14.33 18.00 -10.51
C ILE A 236 -12.99 17.79 -11.25
N LEU A 237 -12.09 16.99 -10.69
CA LEU A 237 -10.77 16.71 -11.28
C LEU A 237 -10.90 16.00 -12.63
N ASN A 238 -11.85 15.06 -12.75
CA ASN A 238 -12.13 14.40 -14.02
C ASN A 238 -12.63 15.38 -15.09
N LYS A 239 -13.56 16.28 -14.74
CA LYS A 239 -14.04 17.33 -15.66
C LYS A 239 -12.97 18.37 -15.99
N ALA A 240 -12.05 18.65 -15.07
CA ALA A 240 -10.90 19.52 -15.30
C ALA A 240 -9.84 18.90 -16.23
N GLY A 241 -9.97 17.62 -16.60
CA GLY A 241 -9.04 16.93 -17.48
C GLY A 241 -7.76 16.45 -16.79
N VAL A 242 -7.75 16.37 -15.45
CA VAL A 242 -6.60 15.84 -14.70
C VAL A 242 -6.45 14.34 -14.98
N SER A 243 -5.30 13.95 -15.54
CA SER A 243 -5.01 12.56 -15.82
C SER A 243 -4.55 11.80 -14.57
N LEU A 244 -4.73 10.47 -14.56
CA LEU A 244 -4.24 9.62 -13.47
C LEU A 244 -2.73 9.74 -13.32
N GLY A 245 -2.00 9.80 -14.44
CA GLY A 245 -0.55 9.99 -14.45
C GLY A 245 -0.13 11.32 -13.85
N TRP A 246 -0.81 12.42 -14.20
CA TRP A 246 -0.52 13.73 -13.62
C TRP A 246 -0.73 13.74 -12.11
N MET A 247 -1.88 13.23 -11.64
CA MET A 247 -2.19 13.17 -10.22
C MET A 247 -1.18 12.32 -9.44
N TYR A 248 -0.78 11.19 -10.04
CA TYR A 248 0.24 10.31 -9.48
C TYR A 248 1.62 10.98 -9.35
N LEU A 249 2.05 11.77 -10.34
CA LEU A 249 3.34 12.45 -10.28
C LEU A 249 3.31 13.70 -9.37
N ALA A 250 2.19 14.42 -9.36
CA ALA A 250 2.00 15.62 -8.56
C ALA A 250 2.05 15.33 -7.06
N MET A 251 1.61 14.13 -6.63
CA MET A 251 1.54 13.78 -5.21
C MET A 251 2.89 14.01 -4.51
N GLY A 252 3.99 13.53 -5.08
CA GLY A 252 5.30 13.62 -4.44
C GLY A 252 5.83 15.06 -4.33
N VAL A 253 5.40 15.98 -5.20
CA VAL A 253 5.68 17.42 -5.02
C VAL A 253 5.00 17.94 -3.76
N LEU A 254 3.72 17.57 -3.57
CA LEU A 254 2.87 18.10 -2.50
C LEU A 254 3.17 17.50 -1.12
N ILE A 255 3.44 16.18 -1.06
CA ILE A 255 3.62 15.47 0.23
C ILE A 255 5.06 15.06 0.52
N GLY A 256 5.97 15.10 -0.47
CA GLY A 256 7.34 14.58 -0.33
C GLY A 256 8.19 15.28 0.75
N SER A 257 7.93 16.55 1.01
CA SER A 257 8.66 17.36 1.99
C SER A 257 8.55 16.86 3.43
N ALA A 258 7.49 16.13 3.79
CA ALA A 258 7.27 15.59 5.14
C ALA A 258 8.05 14.29 5.42
N VAL A 259 8.51 13.58 4.39
CA VAL A 259 9.13 12.25 4.51
C VAL A 259 10.37 12.25 5.41
N ILE A 260 11.37 13.06 5.07
CA ILE A 260 12.62 13.13 5.83
C ILE A 260 12.37 13.72 7.22
N PRO A 261 11.53 14.75 7.39
CA PRO A 261 11.11 15.21 8.70
C PRO A 261 10.57 14.13 9.63
N ILE A 262 9.63 13.31 9.15
CA ILE A 262 9.08 12.18 9.91
C ILE A 262 10.17 11.17 10.25
N ALA A 263 11.02 10.80 9.28
CA ALA A 263 12.11 9.84 9.51
C ALA A 263 13.09 10.32 10.60
N PHE A 264 13.46 11.60 10.60
CA PHE A 264 14.33 12.18 11.62
C PHE A 264 13.66 12.18 13.01
N MET A 265 12.38 12.54 13.11
CA MET A 265 11.67 12.51 14.39
C MET A 265 11.60 11.10 15.01
N LEU A 266 11.66 10.05 14.20
CA LEU A 266 11.60 8.66 14.67
C LEU A 266 12.97 8.03 14.95
N LEU A 267 14.02 8.46 14.23
CA LEU A 267 15.33 7.79 14.25
C LEU A 267 16.44 8.62 14.87
N TRP A 268 16.28 9.95 14.93
CA TRP A 268 17.35 10.86 15.30
C TRP A 268 17.01 11.60 16.59
N ARG A 269 17.72 11.25 17.67
CA ARG A 269 17.46 11.80 19.02
C ARG A 269 17.59 13.33 19.08
N LYS A 270 18.43 13.94 18.24
CA LYS A 270 18.64 15.39 18.22
C LYS A 270 17.60 16.15 17.38
N ALA A 271 16.76 15.46 16.62
CA ALA A 271 15.72 16.08 15.79
C ALA A 271 14.81 16.97 16.63
N ASN A 272 14.52 18.18 16.15
CA ASN A 272 13.72 19.16 16.86
C ASN A 272 12.36 19.41 16.20
N ALA A 273 11.36 19.76 17.01
CA ALA A 273 10.00 19.99 16.53
C ALA A 273 9.91 21.19 15.57
N ILE A 274 10.66 22.26 15.84
CA ILE A 274 10.66 23.47 15.02
C ILE A 274 11.19 23.16 13.60
N GLY A 275 12.31 22.45 13.51
CA GLY A 275 12.89 22.05 12.22
C GLY A 275 12.01 21.08 11.46
N ALA A 276 11.28 20.19 12.15
CA ALA A 276 10.33 19.29 11.49
C ALA A 276 9.18 20.07 10.82
N ILE A 277 8.61 21.06 11.52
CA ILE A 277 7.54 21.92 11.00
C ILE A 277 8.08 22.79 9.85
N LEU A 278 9.18 23.51 10.08
CA LEU A 278 9.78 24.39 9.08
C LEU A 278 10.23 23.62 7.85
N GLY A 279 10.85 22.46 8.01
CA GLY A 279 11.28 21.61 6.90
C GLY A 279 10.11 21.16 6.05
N THR A 280 9.03 20.70 6.67
CA THR A 280 7.83 20.27 5.95
C THR A 280 7.20 21.43 5.16
N VAL A 281 7.01 22.59 5.80
CA VAL A 281 6.36 23.75 5.17
C VAL A 281 7.23 24.38 4.08
N ILE A 282 8.50 24.69 4.41
CA ILE A 282 9.43 25.33 3.47
C ILE A 282 9.69 24.38 2.30
N GLY A 283 9.87 23.09 2.56
CA GLY A 283 10.09 22.11 1.50
C GLY A 283 8.93 22.02 0.52
N CYS A 284 7.68 22.01 1.02
CA CYS A 284 6.49 22.02 0.18
C CYS A 284 6.41 23.28 -0.69
N VAL A 285 6.60 24.47 -0.08
CA VAL A 285 6.56 25.76 -0.80
C VAL A 285 7.64 25.82 -1.88
N LEU A 286 8.88 25.45 -1.56
CA LEU A 286 9.98 25.42 -2.52
C LEU A 286 9.77 24.37 -3.61
N GLY A 287 9.21 23.21 -3.28
CA GLY A 287 8.87 22.16 -4.24
C GLY A 287 7.84 22.63 -5.26
N ILE A 288 6.73 23.23 -4.81
CA ILE A 288 5.69 23.79 -5.67
C ILE A 288 6.25 24.95 -6.51
N THR A 289 7.02 25.85 -5.89
CA THR A 289 7.62 27.00 -6.58
C THR A 289 8.55 26.52 -7.68
N THR A 290 9.42 25.54 -7.40
CA THR A 290 10.34 24.96 -8.40
C THR A 290 9.57 24.26 -9.50
N TRP A 291 8.56 23.46 -9.17
CA TRP A 291 7.73 22.76 -10.15
C TRP A 291 7.11 23.73 -11.16
N LEU A 292 6.47 24.80 -10.68
CA LEU A 292 5.85 25.80 -11.54
C LEU A 292 6.87 26.66 -12.29
N SER A 293 7.99 27.01 -11.65
CA SER A 293 9.05 27.81 -12.28
C SER A 293 9.73 27.05 -13.41
N VAL A 294 10.10 25.79 -13.20
CA VAL A 294 10.69 24.93 -14.25
C VAL A 294 9.69 24.72 -15.39
N THR A 295 8.39 24.55 -15.07
CA THR A 295 7.35 24.47 -16.10
C THR A 295 7.33 25.74 -16.97
N SER A 296 7.34 26.92 -16.33
CA SER A 296 7.30 28.19 -17.04
C SER A 296 8.56 28.45 -17.87
N ILE A 297 9.74 28.08 -17.37
CA ILE A 297 11.02 28.31 -18.04
C ILE A 297 11.18 27.39 -19.26
N GLU A 298 10.86 26.09 -19.11
CA GLU A 298 11.05 25.09 -20.16
C GLU A 298 9.99 25.17 -21.26
N TYR A 299 8.74 25.48 -20.89
CA TYR A 299 7.59 25.38 -21.81
C TYR A 299 6.90 26.72 -22.11
N GLY A 300 7.26 27.81 -21.44
CA GLY A 300 6.69 29.14 -21.66
C GLY A 300 5.21 29.31 -21.28
N ARG A 301 4.55 28.27 -20.77
CA ARG A 301 3.15 28.27 -20.33
C ARG A 301 2.97 27.30 -19.15
N ILE A 302 1.97 27.57 -18.31
CA ILE A 302 1.61 26.72 -17.17
C ILE A 302 0.19 26.21 -17.39
N ASP A 303 0.08 24.92 -17.69
CA ASP A 303 -1.18 24.19 -17.85
C ASP A 303 -1.01 22.71 -17.42
N LEU A 304 -2.08 21.92 -17.48
CA LEU A 304 -2.04 20.51 -17.06
C LEU A 304 -1.10 19.64 -17.91
N ASP A 305 -0.90 19.97 -19.18
CA ASP A 305 0.01 19.21 -20.05
C ASP A 305 1.47 19.49 -19.68
N THR A 306 1.83 20.76 -19.54
CA THR A 306 3.20 21.22 -19.26
C THR A 306 3.64 20.88 -17.85
N THR A 307 2.77 21.09 -16.84
CA THR A 307 3.06 20.72 -15.45
C THR A 307 3.20 19.21 -15.27
N GLY A 308 2.52 18.40 -16.09
CA GLY A 308 2.59 16.94 -16.10
C GLY A 308 3.84 16.34 -16.73
N ARG A 309 4.74 17.15 -17.30
CA ARG A 309 5.96 16.67 -17.94
C ARG A 309 6.98 16.21 -16.90
N ASN A 310 7.82 15.26 -17.32
CA ASN A 310 8.81 14.63 -16.46
C ASN A 310 9.82 15.63 -15.85
N ALA A 311 10.28 16.63 -16.60
CA ALA A 311 11.30 17.57 -16.11
C ALA A 311 10.79 18.46 -14.96
N PRO A 312 9.64 19.16 -15.09
CA PRO A 312 9.05 19.88 -13.96
C PRO A 312 8.73 18.99 -12.76
N MET A 313 8.14 17.81 -13.00
CA MET A 313 7.78 16.87 -11.93
C MET A 313 9.02 16.40 -11.18
N LEU A 314 10.12 16.06 -11.88
CA LEU A 314 11.39 15.67 -11.28
C LEU A 314 11.94 16.78 -10.38
N ALA A 315 12.02 18.00 -10.91
CA ALA A 315 12.56 19.13 -10.17
C ALA A 315 11.73 19.42 -8.91
N GLY A 316 10.40 19.47 -9.03
CA GLY A 316 9.50 19.70 -7.90
C GLY A 316 9.60 18.62 -6.83
N ASN A 317 9.60 17.34 -7.23
CA ASN A 317 9.70 16.20 -6.32
C ASN A 317 11.03 16.22 -5.55
N LEU A 318 12.15 16.37 -6.26
CA LEU A 318 13.48 16.39 -5.64
C LEU A 318 13.65 17.59 -4.70
N VAL A 319 13.24 18.78 -5.11
CA VAL A 319 13.33 19.95 -4.24
C VAL A 319 12.46 19.77 -3.01
N SER A 320 11.22 19.29 -3.15
CA SER A 320 10.29 19.07 -2.03
C SER A 320 10.92 18.19 -0.94
N ILE A 321 11.38 16.98 -1.31
CA ILE A 321 11.93 16.03 -0.34
C ILE A 321 13.28 16.48 0.22
N LEU A 322 14.21 16.95 -0.64
CA LEU A 322 15.58 17.25 -0.22
C LEU A 322 15.65 18.53 0.63
N THR A 323 14.90 19.57 0.27
CA THR A 323 14.90 20.82 1.05
C THR A 323 14.20 20.64 2.38
N GLY A 324 13.11 19.86 2.44
CA GLY A 324 12.46 19.53 3.71
C GLY A 324 13.38 18.79 4.67
N GLY A 325 14.16 17.83 4.16
CA GLY A 325 15.20 17.15 4.93
C GLY A 325 16.35 18.06 5.34
N ALA A 326 16.86 18.88 4.42
CA ALA A 326 17.98 19.78 4.69
C ALA A 326 17.64 20.83 5.76
N VAL A 327 16.46 21.47 5.66
CA VAL A 327 16.00 22.44 6.66
C VAL A 327 15.86 21.78 8.03
N HIS A 328 15.23 20.60 8.12
CA HIS A 328 15.10 19.90 9.39
C HIS A 328 16.46 19.47 9.96
N ALA A 329 17.38 19.00 9.12
CA ALA A 329 18.74 18.66 9.52
C ALA A 329 19.47 19.86 10.11
N VAL A 330 19.49 20.99 9.39
CA VAL A 330 20.17 22.22 9.83
C VAL A 330 19.56 22.73 11.13
N CYS A 331 18.24 22.86 11.22
CA CYS A 331 17.57 23.32 12.43
C CYS A 331 17.88 22.41 13.63
N SER A 332 17.95 21.10 13.44
CA SER A 332 18.22 20.13 14.51
C SER A 332 19.70 20.09 14.93
N LEU A 333 20.62 20.44 14.03
CA LEU A 333 22.03 20.62 14.37
C LEU A 333 22.27 21.93 15.14
N VAL A 334 21.57 23.00 14.77
CA VAL A 334 21.66 24.31 15.44
C VAL A 334 20.96 24.29 16.79
N TRP A 335 19.77 23.68 16.89
CA TRP A 335 18.94 23.63 18.10
C TRP A 335 18.50 22.20 18.43
N PRO A 336 19.41 21.33 18.91
CA PRO A 336 19.09 19.92 19.15
C PRO A 336 18.11 19.72 20.32
N GLN A 337 17.11 18.84 20.17
CA GLN A 337 16.07 18.61 21.19
C GLN A 337 16.26 17.33 22.05
N ASN A 338 17.28 16.49 21.79
CA ASN A 338 17.62 15.28 22.58
C ASN A 338 16.41 14.49 23.15
N TYR A 339 15.43 14.18 22.30
CA TYR A 339 14.17 13.61 22.72
C TYR A 339 14.28 12.09 22.97
N GLU A 340 13.95 11.65 24.19
CA GLU A 340 13.84 10.23 24.52
C GLU A 340 12.37 9.83 24.39
N TRP A 341 12.06 8.98 23.41
CA TRP A 341 10.72 8.55 22.98
C TRP A 341 9.86 7.84 24.07
N ASP A 342 10.05 8.13 25.34
CA ASP A 342 9.32 7.53 26.45
C ASP A 342 7.85 7.94 26.46
N THR A 343 7.50 9.14 25.99
CA THR A 343 6.10 9.55 25.94
C THR A 343 5.33 8.79 24.87
N THR A 344 5.97 8.33 23.79
CA THR A 344 5.31 7.48 22.78
C THR A 344 4.96 6.10 23.34
N ARG A 345 5.74 5.60 24.30
CA ARG A 345 5.43 4.36 25.04
C ARG A 345 4.22 4.47 25.97
N LYS A 346 3.81 5.70 26.31
CA LYS A 346 2.70 5.99 27.24
C LYS A 346 1.38 6.31 26.53
N ILE A 347 1.35 6.31 25.19
CA ILE A 347 0.13 6.59 24.42
C ILE A 347 -0.88 5.45 24.66
N THR A 348 -1.92 5.73 25.43
CA THR A 348 -3.01 4.78 25.70
C THR A 348 -4.00 4.76 24.54
N THR A 349 -4.24 3.59 23.95
CA THR A 349 -5.34 3.38 23.01
C THR A 349 -6.68 3.51 23.75
N VAL A 350 -7.66 4.21 23.15
CA VAL A 350 -8.95 4.49 23.80
C VAL A 350 -9.78 3.22 23.99
N GLU A 351 -9.58 2.23 23.13
CA GLU A 351 -10.00 0.86 23.40
C GLU A 351 -8.91 0.20 24.23
N LYS A 352 -9.19 0.03 25.53
CA LYS A 352 -8.54 -0.96 26.40
C LYS A 352 -8.96 -2.37 25.95
N ASP A 353 -8.83 -2.70 24.68
CA ASP A 353 -8.45 -4.07 24.37
C ASP A 353 -7.01 -4.14 24.82
N ARG A 354 -6.80 -4.61 26.06
CA ARG A 354 -5.53 -5.24 26.40
C ARG A 354 -5.35 -6.27 25.30
N SER A 355 -4.57 -5.91 24.28
CA SER A 355 -4.12 -6.84 23.29
C SER A 355 -3.68 -8.07 24.08
N GLU A 356 -4.27 -9.24 23.83
CA GLU A 356 -3.89 -10.53 24.42
C GLU A 356 -2.46 -10.94 23.97
N LEU A 357 -1.61 -9.94 23.71
CA LEU A 357 -0.24 -10.08 23.29
C LEU A 357 0.58 -10.30 24.56
N PRO A 358 1.33 -11.41 24.63
CA PRO A 358 2.22 -11.67 25.74
C PRO A 358 3.15 -10.48 25.95
N ALA A 359 3.41 -10.10 27.21
CA ALA A 359 4.36 -9.05 27.55
C ALA A 359 5.77 -9.30 26.94
N GLU A 360 6.05 -10.56 26.59
CA GLU A 360 7.24 -10.97 25.86
C GLU A 360 7.42 -10.33 24.48
N GLU A 361 6.34 -9.95 23.79
CA GLU A 361 6.38 -9.31 22.47
C GLU A 361 7.03 -7.92 22.54
N PHE A 362 6.94 -7.26 23.70
CA PHE A 362 7.45 -5.91 23.94
C PHE A 362 8.82 -5.89 24.64
N LYS A 363 9.45 -7.06 24.84
CA LYS A 363 10.81 -7.14 25.43
C LYS A 363 11.81 -6.41 24.53
N GLU A 364 12.61 -5.51 25.12
CA GLU A 364 13.53 -4.63 24.40
C GLU A 364 14.54 -5.39 23.52
N GLU A 365 15.00 -6.56 23.98
CA GLU A 365 15.90 -7.43 23.21
C GLU A 365 15.28 -7.93 21.90
N LYS A 366 14.00 -8.34 21.94
CA LYS A 366 13.28 -8.78 20.73
C LYS A 366 13.10 -7.61 19.77
N LEU A 367 12.78 -6.42 20.27
CA LEU A 367 12.62 -5.22 19.45
C LEU A 367 13.95 -4.79 18.80
N LYS A 368 15.07 -4.82 19.54
CA LYS A 368 16.41 -4.55 19.00
C LYS A 368 16.79 -5.55 17.91
N ARG A 369 16.51 -6.84 18.12
CA ARG A 369 16.75 -7.89 17.12
C ARG A 369 15.91 -7.69 15.86
N ALA A 370 14.62 -7.36 16.01
CA ALA A 370 13.72 -7.07 14.90
C ALA A 370 14.20 -5.83 14.11
N LYS A 371 14.61 -4.76 14.80
CA LYS A 371 15.20 -3.56 14.19
C LYS A 371 16.45 -3.87 13.37
N ALA A 372 17.38 -4.64 13.94
CA ALA A 372 18.61 -5.01 13.23
C ALA A 372 18.30 -5.86 11.98
N TRP A 373 17.32 -6.76 12.07
CA TRP A 373 16.90 -7.59 10.94
C TRP A 373 16.26 -6.77 9.82
N ILE A 374 15.30 -5.90 10.14
CA ILE A 374 14.59 -5.09 9.13
C ILE A 374 15.52 -4.10 8.44
N VAL A 375 16.46 -3.49 9.18
CA VAL A 375 17.46 -2.58 8.59
C VAL A 375 18.38 -3.35 7.64
N ARG A 376 18.91 -4.50 8.07
CA ARG A 376 19.82 -5.31 7.25
C ARG A 376 19.18 -5.73 5.95
N TRP A 377 18.00 -6.36 6.03
CA TRP A 377 17.34 -6.88 4.85
C TRP A 377 16.67 -5.79 4.02
N GLY A 378 16.12 -4.75 4.64
CA GLY A 378 15.61 -3.58 3.94
C GLY A 378 16.67 -2.93 3.06
N VAL A 379 17.86 -2.64 3.62
CA VAL A 379 18.99 -2.09 2.85
C VAL A 379 19.45 -3.06 1.76
N ALA A 380 19.58 -4.35 2.08
CA ALA A 380 19.98 -5.35 1.08
C ALA A 380 19.00 -5.41 -0.10
N PHE A 381 17.69 -5.44 0.17
CA PHE A 381 16.67 -5.46 -0.88
C PHE A 381 16.65 -4.17 -1.69
N THR A 382 16.76 -3.00 -1.05
CA THR A 382 16.87 -1.73 -1.78
C THR A 382 18.09 -1.72 -2.71
N LEU A 383 19.26 -2.15 -2.22
CA LEU A 383 20.46 -2.23 -3.06
C LEU A 383 20.31 -3.22 -4.21
N VAL A 384 19.69 -4.38 -3.98
CA VAL A 384 19.50 -5.38 -5.04
C VAL A 384 18.50 -4.90 -6.09
N ILE A 385 17.34 -4.40 -5.68
CA ILE A 385 16.23 -4.10 -6.60
C ILE A 385 16.40 -2.73 -7.27
N VAL A 386 16.79 -1.71 -6.51
CA VAL A 386 16.84 -0.32 -7.02
C VAL A 386 18.17 -0.02 -7.69
N VAL A 387 19.26 -0.65 -7.26
CA VAL A 387 20.62 -0.34 -7.74
C VAL A 387 21.17 -1.47 -8.61
N LEU A 388 21.36 -2.65 -8.04
CA LEU A 388 22.07 -3.75 -8.69
C LEU A 388 21.32 -4.28 -9.92
N TRP A 389 20.02 -4.53 -9.84
CA TRP A 389 19.25 -5.08 -10.96
C TRP A 389 19.25 -4.13 -12.17
N PRO A 390 18.92 -2.82 -12.05
CA PRO A 390 19.08 -1.88 -13.16
C PRO A 390 20.51 -1.86 -13.72
N LEU A 391 21.53 -1.79 -12.86
CA LEU A 391 22.93 -1.77 -13.29
C LEU A 391 23.34 -3.03 -14.07
N LEU A 392 22.95 -4.21 -13.60
CA LEU A 392 23.22 -5.49 -14.28
C LEU A 392 22.47 -5.63 -15.61
N SER A 393 21.40 -4.86 -15.81
CA SER A 393 20.66 -4.85 -17.08
C SER A 393 21.26 -3.92 -18.14
N LEU A 394 22.09 -2.94 -17.77
CA LEU A 394 22.67 -1.96 -18.71
C LEU A 394 23.58 -2.59 -19.78
N PRO A 395 24.44 -3.59 -19.49
CA PRO A 395 25.29 -4.22 -20.49
C PRO A 395 24.52 -4.92 -21.61
N ALA A 396 23.28 -5.34 -21.33
CA ALA A 396 22.42 -5.97 -22.35
C ALA A 396 22.09 -5.00 -23.49
N LYS A 397 22.11 -3.68 -23.23
CA LYS A 397 21.71 -2.62 -24.15
C LYS A 397 20.31 -2.87 -24.72
N GLU A 398 20.21 -3.58 -25.83
CA GLU A 398 18.95 -4.07 -26.39
C GLU A 398 18.81 -5.56 -26.06
N PHE A 399 17.72 -5.93 -25.39
CA PHE A 399 17.51 -7.30 -24.97
C PHE A 399 17.39 -8.22 -26.17
N ASN A 400 18.15 -9.31 -26.18
CA ASN A 400 17.93 -10.39 -27.13
C ASN A 400 16.74 -11.25 -26.70
N LEU A 401 16.31 -12.17 -27.57
CA LEU A 401 15.19 -13.08 -27.30
C LEU A 401 15.39 -13.87 -25.99
N GLY A 402 16.60 -14.34 -25.70
CA GLY A 402 16.91 -15.10 -24.49
C GLY A 402 16.74 -14.25 -23.22
N TYR A 403 17.26 -13.03 -23.24
CA TYR A 403 17.17 -12.07 -22.13
C TYR A 403 15.72 -11.64 -21.90
N PHE A 404 14.96 -11.35 -22.95
CA PHE A 404 13.55 -11.02 -22.82
C PHE A 404 12.70 -12.21 -22.35
N THR A 405 13.03 -13.43 -22.78
CA THR A 405 12.38 -14.64 -22.28
C THR A 405 12.66 -14.82 -20.79
N PHE A 406 13.90 -14.60 -20.34
CA PHE A 406 14.24 -14.60 -18.93
C PHE A 406 13.46 -13.53 -18.15
N TRP A 407 13.36 -12.30 -18.68
CA TRP A 407 12.56 -11.23 -18.09
C TRP A 407 11.08 -11.61 -17.93
N ALA A 408 10.48 -12.19 -18.98
CA ALA A 408 9.09 -12.68 -18.94
C ALA A 408 8.92 -13.82 -17.93
N VAL A 409 9.87 -14.76 -17.85
CA VAL A 409 9.84 -15.84 -16.85
C VAL A 409 9.91 -15.29 -15.43
N ILE A 410 10.74 -14.28 -15.16
CA ILE A 410 10.74 -13.60 -13.86
C ILE A 410 9.36 -12.99 -13.59
N ALA A 411 8.74 -12.33 -14.57
CA ALA A 411 7.42 -11.71 -14.39
C ALA A 411 6.33 -12.75 -14.08
N ILE A 412 6.37 -13.92 -14.73
CA ILE A 412 5.45 -15.03 -14.45
C ILE A 412 5.72 -15.62 -13.07
N ALA A 413 6.97 -15.99 -12.78
CA ALA A 413 7.34 -16.64 -11.54
C ALA A 413 7.07 -15.74 -10.33
N TRP A 414 7.48 -14.47 -10.38
CA TRP A 414 7.28 -13.52 -9.29
C TRP A 414 5.81 -13.16 -9.11
N GLY A 415 5.07 -12.92 -10.20
CA GLY A 415 3.63 -12.69 -10.13
C GLY A 415 2.88 -13.86 -9.49
N THR A 416 3.27 -15.09 -9.85
CA THR A 416 2.64 -16.33 -9.35
C THR A 416 3.01 -16.62 -7.90
N ILE A 417 4.30 -16.60 -7.57
CA ILE A 417 4.78 -16.83 -6.21
C ILE A 417 4.26 -15.73 -5.27
N GLY A 418 4.29 -14.48 -5.72
CA GLY A 418 3.72 -13.35 -4.97
C GLY A 418 2.24 -13.54 -4.68
N SER A 419 1.47 -13.91 -5.70
CA SER A 419 0.03 -14.21 -5.56
C SER A 419 -0.21 -15.39 -4.61
N ALA A 420 0.56 -16.48 -4.74
CA ALA A 420 0.46 -17.64 -3.86
C ALA A 420 0.77 -17.26 -2.40
N VAL A 421 1.78 -16.44 -2.15
CA VAL A 421 2.14 -15.97 -0.81
C VAL A 421 1.03 -15.10 -0.23
N ILE A 422 0.51 -14.11 -0.96
CA ILE A 422 -0.56 -13.23 -0.46
C ILE A 422 -1.85 -13.99 -0.18
N ILE A 423 -2.17 -15.00 -1.00
CA ILE A 423 -3.39 -15.80 -0.83
C ILE A 423 -3.22 -16.83 0.29
N ALA A 424 -2.14 -17.61 0.28
CA ALA A 424 -1.98 -18.75 1.18
C ALA A 424 -1.48 -18.36 2.57
N LEU A 425 -0.56 -17.40 2.69
CA LEU A 425 0.09 -17.10 3.97
C LEU A 425 -0.90 -16.62 5.04
N PRO A 426 -1.83 -15.67 4.77
CA PRO A 426 -2.81 -15.24 5.76
C PRO A 426 -3.76 -16.37 6.19
N LEU A 427 -4.09 -17.30 5.27
CA LEU A 427 -4.92 -18.46 5.58
C LEU A 427 -4.19 -19.43 6.51
N ILE A 428 -2.89 -19.65 6.30
CA ILE A 428 -2.06 -20.51 7.14
C ILE A 428 -1.91 -19.90 8.54
N GLU A 429 -1.55 -18.61 8.62
CA GLU A 429 -1.37 -17.90 9.90
C GLU A 429 -2.68 -17.83 10.70
N SER A 430 -3.80 -17.67 10.00
CA SER A 430 -5.13 -17.58 10.63
C SER A 430 -5.80 -18.94 10.80
N TRP A 431 -5.18 -20.06 10.39
CA TRP A 431 -5.82 -21.37 10.35
C TRP A 431 -6.31 -21.83 11.72
N GLY A 432 -5.54 -21.56 12.78
CA GLY A 432 -5.96 -21.87 14.15
C GLY A 432 -7.24 -21.11 14.54
N THR A 433 -7.32 -19.83 14.21
CA THR A 433 -8.51 -19.01 14.46
C THR A 433 -9.69 -19.46 13.60
N ILE A 434 -9.46 -19.74 12.31
CA ILE A 434 -10.49 -20.24 11.39
C ILE A 434 -11.03 -21.58 11.89
N ARG A 435 -10.15 -22.52 12.25
CA ARG A 435 -10.52 -23.80 12.85
C ARG A 435 -11.33 -23.62 14.13
N ASN A 436 -10.93 -22.70 15.01
CA ASN A 436 -11.64 -22.44 16.26
C ASN A 436 -13.02 -21.81 16.02
N VAL A 437 -13.16 -20.97 14.99
CA VAL A 437 -14.47 -20.41 14.58
C VAL A 437 -15.34 -21.49 13.94
N CYS A 438 -14.79 -22.30 13.04
CA CYS A 438 -15.51 -23.41 12.41
C CYS A 438 -15.97 -24.43 13.45
N LEU A 439 -15.08 -24.86 14.34
CA LEU A 439 -15.45 -25.74 15.45
C LEU A 439 -16.49 -25.06 16.35
N GLY A 440 -16.30 -23.81 16.76
CA GLY A 440 -17.30 -23.09 17.56
C GLY A 440 -18.67 -22.85 16.86
N MET A 441 -18.73 -22.92 15.53
CA MET A 441 -19.99 -22.87 14.77
C MET A 441 -20.72 -24.23 14.75
N PHE A 442 -20.00 -25.34 14.94
CA PHE A 442 -20.55 -26.70 14.86
C PHE A 442 -20.56 -27.45 16.20
N THR A 443 -19.75 -27.04 17.18
CA THR A 443 -19.65 -27.62 18.51
C THR A 443 -19.60 -26.53 19.59
N ASN A 444 -20.30 -26.74 20.70
CA ASN A 444 -20.38 -25.80 21.83
C ASN A 444 -19.12 -25.84 22.74
N ASP A 445 -18.04 -26.48 22.27
CA ASP A 445 -16.87 -26.84 23.06
C ASP A 445 -16.19 -25.62 23.67
N ARG A 446 -16.19 -24.48 22.98
CA ARG A 446 -15.58 -23.24 23.50
C ARG A 446 -16.36 -22.63 24.67
N LEU A 447 -17.68 -22.87 24.73
CA LEU A 447 -18.50 -22.48 25.88
C LEU A 447 -18.15 -23.38 27.07
N MET A 448 -18.02 -24.68 26.81
CA MET A 448 -17.66 -25.68 27.83
C MET A 448 -16.26 -25.46 28.39
N GLU A 449 -15.28 -25.20 27.53
CA GLU A 449 -13.88 -24.94 27.92
C GLU A 449 -13.76 -23.64 28.74
N LYS A 450 -14.51 -22.59 28.38
CA LYS A 450 -14.62 -21.37 29.21
C LYS A 450 -15.32 -21.60 30.54
N LEU A 451 -16.35 -22.45 30.56
CA LEU A 451 -17.04 -22.83 31.80
C LEU A 451 -16.11 -23.61 32.72
N GLU A 452 -15.35 -24.57 32.19
CA GLU A 452 -14.33 -25.32 32.94
C GLU A 452 -13.19 -24.41 33.45
N GLU A 453 -12.72 -23.45 32.65
CA GLU A 453 -11.69 -22.51 33.08
C GLU A 453 -12.18 -21.58 34.20
N ILE A 454 -13.44 -21.13 34.12
CA ILE A 454 -14.10 -20.35 35.18
C ILE A 454 -14.26 -21.20 36.44
N ASP A 455 -14.73 -22.44 36.31
CA ASP A 455 -14.93 -23.36 37.43
C ASP A 455 -13.61 -23.66 38.15
N THR A 456 -12.53 -23.89 37.38
CA THR A 456 -11.18 -24.12 37.93
C THR A 456 -10.65 -22.89 38.68
N LYS A 457 -10.87 -21.68 38.13
CA LYS A 457 -10.50 -20.42 38.81
C LYS A 457 -11.31 -20.22 40.08
N LEU A 458 -12.61 -20.54 40.04
CA LEU A 458 -13.50 -20.44 41.19
C LEU A 458 -13.08 -21.39 42.31
N GLN A 459 -12.81 -22.66 41.97
CA GLN A 459 -12.26 -23.69 42.87
C GLN A 459 -10.94 -23.23 43.52
N THR A 460 -10.04 -22.66 42.72
CA THR A 460 -8.75 -22.14 43.22
C THR A 460 -8.96 -20.97 44.19
N ILE A 461 -9.91 -20.08 43.92
CA ILE A 461 -10.25 -18.95 44.83
C ILE A 461 -10.86 -19.47 46.13
N ILE A 462 -11.76 -20.45 46.05
CA ILE A 462 -12.39 -21.07 47.24
C ILE A 462 -11.33 -21.74 48.13
N LEU A 463 -10.38 -22.47 47.55
CA LEU A 463 -9.32 -23.15 48.29
C LEU A 463 -8.27 -22.20 48.89
N THR A 464 -8.08 -21.01 48.31
CA THR A 464 -7.08 -20.03 48.76
C THR A 464 -7.63 -19.05 49.81
N ILE A 465 -8.94 -18.99 50.01
CA ILE A 465 -9.60 -18.05 50.93
C ILE A 465 -10.64 -18.80 51.80
N PRO A 466 -10.32 -19.14 53.07
CA PRO A 466 -11.22 -19.89 53.97
C PRO A 466 -12.58 -19.20 54.22
N GLU A 467 -12.63 -17.88 54.08
CA GLU A 467 -13.88 -17.09 54.21
C GLU A 467 -14.77 -17.19 52.96
N ALA A 468 -14.19 -17.41 51.77
CA ALA A 468 -14.93 -17.59 50.52
C ALA A 468 -15.66 -18.94 50.49
N GLU A 469 -15.05 -19.98 51.04
CA GLU A 469 -15.68 -21.30 51.21
C GLU A 469 -16.91 -21.24 52.11
N LYS A 470 -16.82 -20.52 53.25
CA LYS A 470 -17.98 -20.31 54.15
C LYS A 470 -19.11 -19.55 53.48
N MET A 471 -18.80 -18.49 52.72
CA MET A 471 -19.80 -17.71 51.96
C MET A 471 -20.48 -18.57 50.87
N TYR A 472 -19.71 -19.39 50.15
CA TYR A 472 -20.23 -20.26 49.11
C TYR A 472 -21.16 -21.34 49.66
N VAL A 473 -20.80 -21.98 50.79
CA VAL A 473 -21.69 -22.95 51.46
C VAL A 473 -22.97 -22.27 51.95
N LEU A 474 -22.88 -21.07 52.51
CA LEU A 474 -24.05 -20.29 52.95
C LEU A 474 -25.00 -19.92 51.81
N GLU A 475 -24.49 -19.54 50.64
CA GLU A 475 -25.31 -19.28 49.46
C GLU A 475 -25.92 -20.55 48.88
N LYS A 476 -25.17 -21.66 48.86
CA LYS A 476 -25.67 -22.96 48.41
C LYS A 476 -26.79 -23.47 49.31
N ASP A 477 -26.67 -23.30 50.63
CA ASP A 477 -27.70 -23.67 51.59
C ASP A 477 -28.94 -22.79 51.43
N LYS A 478 -28.79 -21.48 51.21
CA LYS A 478 -29.91 -20.57 50.89
C LYS A 478 -30.61 -20.95 49.58
N ALA A 479 -29.87 -21.30 48.53
CA ALA A 479 -30.44 -21.72 47.26
C ALA A 479 -31.20 -23.06 47.40
N THR A 480 -30.69 -23.97 48.23
CA THR A 480 -31.32 -25.28 48.49
C THR A 480 -32.58 -25.12 49.35
N ALA A 481 -32.56 -24.24 50.35
CA ALA A 481 -33.73 -23.90 51.16
C ALA A 481 -34.83 -23.27 50.30
N LYS A 482 -34.47 -22.32 49.43
CA LYS A 482 -35.41 -21.66 48.51
C LYS A 482 -36.05 -22.64 47.51
N ARG A 483 -35.31 -23.67 47.08
CA ARG A 483 -35.82 -24.77 46.24
C ARG A 483 -36.81 -25.67 46.99
N ARG A 484 -36.54 -25.98 48.25
CA ARG A 484 -37.46 -26.76 49.09
C ARG A 484 -38.76 -26.02 49.41
N GLU A 485 -38.69 -24.70 49.56
CA GLU A 485 -39.88 -23.85 49.71
C GLU A 485 -40.74 -23.85 48.43
N THR A 486 -40.11 -23.82 47.25
CA THR A 486 -40.85 -23.88 45.97
C THR A 486 -41.44 -25.26 45.66
N GLU A 487 -40.85 -26.33 46.16
CA GLU A 487 -41.40 -27.71 46.05
C GLU A 487 -42.50 -28.01 47.06
N HIS A 488 -42.64 -27.21 48.13
CA HIS A 488 -43.74 -27.32 49.10
C HIS A 488 -44.96 -26.46 48.74
N GLU A 489 -44.81 -25.49 47.84
CA GLU A 489 -45.89 -24.64 47.31
C GLU A 489 -46.50 -25.15 45.99
N ALA A 490 -45.99 -26.25 45.43
CA ALA A 490 -46.55 -26.98 44.29
C ALA A 490 -47.20 -28.29 44.76
#